data_AF-A0A2E0W9I4-F1
#
_entry.id   AF-A0A2E0W9I4-F1
#
_cell.length_a   1.000
_cell.length_b   1.000
_cell.length_c   1.000
_cell.angle_alpha   90.00
_cell.angle_beta   90.00
_cell.angle_gamma   90.00
#
_symmetry.space_group_name_H-M   'P 1'
#
loop_
_entity.id
_entity.type
_entity.pdbx_description
1 polymer ?
#
loop_
_entity_poly.entity_id
_entity_poly.type
_entity_poly.pdbx_seq_one_letter_code
_entity_poly.pdbx_strand_id
1 'polypeptide(L)'
;MDRYLTPVNVLSLTAGLVIVLATLTSLVRSMLMPLPRVTLAARGSRGLTENVGWLIAGRLKSFSRQDAVLSGVGPVSVLVELVLLMGLFLVGFALMIYGSSSLDFSDSLVEAGSTLLTLGLLERENAAQLSLNFLAAFIGVTIIAILIGYLFILYSAYNQREQLVVRTSIRTGEPAWGPELLCRQHVSREAPLYSTADLIAWVSSLRSQHTMYPVLNQFRSYTPMRSWLVTLIAVLDAAALSISVTSTSDKDAHSLIIEGSQTCAELFRNLTMRGRWFSREPLPVAPIPEPPLTPAQSAVFRAVVADRELSAKANRTSGPVKKAVVTLSRDEFDTAWDLMSEVGLDLRSDKDQAWQDFKRLRACYEETAVGLAYRLHVVPAPWTGKRRFGITTIWPNLVVDHLASESREAKEPQRDE
;
A
#
# COMPACT_ATOMS: atom_id res chain seq x y z
N MET A 1 -50.80 28.26 11.57
CA MET A 1 -49.94 27.22 12.17
C MET A 1 -49.76 25.99 11.24
N ASP A 2 -50.35 25.97 10.03
CA ASP A 2 -50.48 24.74 9.21
C ASP A 2 -49.55 24.63 7.98
N ARG A 3 -48.52 25.47 7.83
CA ARG A 3 -47.57 25.34 6.69
C ARG A 3 -46.42 24.35 6.92
N TYR A 4 -46.27 23.80 8.13
CA TYR A 4 -45.11 22.95 8.49
C TYR A 4 -45.29 21.47 8.13
N LEU A 5 -46.51 21.02 7.83
CA LEU A 5 -46.83 19.61 7.57
C LEU A 5 -47.18 19.35 6.11
N THR A 6 -46.51 20.03 5.17
CA THR A 6 -46.60 19.59 3.78
C THR A 6 -45.83 18.26 3.64
N PRO A 7 -46.31 17.31 2.82
CA PRO A 7 -45.60 16.04 2.60
C PRO A 7 -44.18 16.27 2.08
N VAL A 8 -43.94 17.39 1.38
CA VAL A 8 -42.63 17.81 0.88
C VAL A 8 -41.68 18.15 2.03
N ASN A 9 -42.15 18.85 3.06
CA ASN A 9 -41.32 19.23 4.22
C ASN A 9 -40.92 18.01 5.03
N VAL A 10 -41.86 17.09 5.28
CA VAL A 10 -41.59 15.83 6.00
C VAL A 10 -40.61 14.95 5.22
N LEU A 11 -40.79 14.85 3.90
CA LEU A 11 -39.87 14.10 3.03
C LEU A 11 -38.47 14.71 3.05
N SER A 12 -38.35 16.04 2.96
CA SER A 12 -37.07 16.75 2.99
C SER A 12 -36.34 16.57 4.32
N LEU A 13 -37.05 16.72 5.44
CA LEU A 13 -36.50 16.50 6.77
C LEU A 13 -35.98 15.06 6.94
N THR A 14 -36.78 14.08 6.50
CA THR A 14 -36.43 12.66 6.60
C THR A 14 -35.23 12.33 5.70
N ALA A 15 -35.22 12.82 4.46
CA ALA A 15 -34.12 12.63 3.53
C ALA A 15 -32.82 13.25 4.07
N GLY A 16 -32.89 14.47 4.60
CA GLY A 16 -31.76 15.14 5.22
C GLY A 16 -31.20 14.36 6.41
N LEU A 17 -32.07 13.88 7.32
CA LEU A 17 -31.66 13.05 8.46
C LEU A 17 -30.95 11.76 8.01
N VAL A 18 -31.49 11.07 7.00
CA VAL A 18 -30.87 9.86 6.45
C VAL A 18 -29.50 10.16 5.86
N ILE A 19 -29.34 11.28 5.12
CA ILE A 19 -28.04 11.70 4.57
C ILE A 19 -27.05 11.99 5.70
N VAL A 20 -27.45 12.73 6.74
CA VAL A 20 -26.58 13.05 7.89
C VAL A 20 -26.13 11.77 8.60
N LEU A 21 -27.04 10.84 8.91
CA LEU A 21 -26.70 9.59 9.59
C LEU A 21 -25.82 8.67 8.73
N ALA A 22 -26.09 8.59 7.42
CA ALA A 22 -25.27 7.84 6.49
C ALA A 22 -23.87 8.45 6.35
N THR A 23 -23.77 9.77 6.34
CA THR A 23 -22.50 10.51 6.25
C THR A 23 -21.68 10.37 7.53
N LEU A 24 -22.32 10.46 8.70
CA LEU A 24 -21.68 10.19 10.00
C LEU A 24 -21.16 8.76 10.06
N THR A 25 -21.96 7.79 9.64
CA THR A 25 -21.52 6.38 9.54
C THR A 25 -20.34 6.23 8.58
N SER A 26 -20.34 6.97 7.47
CA SER A 26 -19.23 6.98 6.52
C SER A 26 -17.95 7.56 7.14
N LEU A 27 -18.05 8.72 7.79
CA LEU A 27 -16.94 9.39 8.48
C LEU A 27 -16.30 8.47 9.53
N VAL A 28 -17.12 7.90 10.40
CA VAL A 28 -16.64 7.00 11.47
C VAL A 28 -15.98 5.77 10.85
N ARG A 29 -16.55 5.18 9.80
CA ARG A 29 -15.99 3.99 9.16
C ARG A 29 -14.72 4.26 8.34
N SER A 30 -14.54 5.46 7.78
CA SER A 30 -13.36 5.76 6.97
C SER A 30 -12.19 6.32 7.78
N MET A 31 -12.47 7.07 8.84
CA MET A 31 -11.43 7.77 9.63
C MET A 31 -11.19 7.20 11.03
N LEU A 32 -12.21 6.60 11.68
CA LEU A 32 -12.09 6.16 13.09
C LEU A 32 -12.01 4.64 13.23
N MET A 33 -12.73 3.89 12.40
CA MET A 33 -12.75 2.43 12.49
C MET A 33 -11.70 1.79 11.56
N PRO A 34 -10.81 0.93 12.08
CA PRO A 34 -9.87 0.17 11.26
C PRO A 34 -10.60 -1.00 10.58
N LEU A 35 -11.41 -0.69 9.56
CA LEU A 35 -12.14 -1.69 8.79
C LEU A 35 -11.53 -1.85 7.40
N PRO A 36 -11.36 -3.08 6.88
CA PRO A 36 -10.85 -3.32 5.52
C PRO A 36 -11.84 -2.86 4.42
N ARG A 37 -13.01 -2.31 4.78
CA ARG A 37 -14.06 -1.91 3.84
C ARG A 37 -14.08 -0.40 3.64
N VAL A 38 -13.69 0.02 2.44
CA VAL A 38 -13.80 1.40 1.98
C VAL A 38 -15.27 1.82 1.78
N THR A 39 -15.66 2.94 2.41
CA THR A 39 -17.00 3.54 2.27
C THR A 39 -17.25 4.01 0.84
N LEU A 40 -18.51 4.32 0.49
CA LEU A 40 -18.83 4.85 -0.85
C LEU A 40 -18.12 6.20 -1.09
N ALA A 41 -18.10 7.07 -0.08
CA ALA A 41 -17.38 8.34 -0.10
C ALA A 41 -15.89 8.14 -0.38
N ALA A 42 -15.21 7.30 0.41
CA ALA A 42 -13.79 7.00 0.24
C ALA A 42 -13.47 6.34 -1.11
N ARG A 43 -14.37 5.49 -1.63
CA ARG A 43 -14.22 4.90 -2.97
C ARG A 43 -14.38 5.93 -4.08
N GLY A 44 -15.36 6.82 -3.94
CA GLY A 44 -15.63 7.89 -4.90
C GLY A 44 -14.47 8.87 -4.98
N SER A 45 -13.99 9.36 -3.83
CA SER A 45 -12.86 10.30 -3.75
C SER A 45 -11.59 9.71 -4.36
N ARG A 46 -11.22 8.49 -3.97
CA ARG A 46 -10.04 7.79 -4.52
C ARG A 46 -10.19 7.48 -6.00
N GLY A 47 -11.36 7.04 -6.44
CA GLY A 47 -11.61 6.77 -7.85
C GLY A 47 -11.44 8.02 -8.70
N LEU A 48 -11.95 9.16 -8.22
CA LEU A 48 -11.80 10.45 -8.87
C LEU A 48 -10.33 10.88 -8.95
N THR A 49 -9.61 10.90 -7.82
CA THR A 49 -8.21 11.33 -7.79
C THR A 49 -7.30 10.40 -8.57
N GLU A 50 -7.49 9.08 -8.49
CA GLU A 50 -6.74 8.12 -9.29
C GLU A 50 -6.99 8.34 -10.78
N ASN A 51 -8.25 8.47 -11.23
CA ASN A 51 -8.55 8.66 -12.65
C ASN A 51 -7.92 9.94 -13.20
N VAL A 52 -7.98 11.04 -12.45
CA VAL A 52 -7.35 12.32 -12.83
C VAL A 52 -5.82 12.16 -12.86
N GLY A 53 -5.23 11.57 -11.82
CA GLY A 53 -3.79 11.31 -11.75
C GLY A 53 -3.29 10.45 -12.92
N TRP A 54 -4.03 9.40 -13.27
CA TRP A 54 -3.73 8.54 -14.41
C TRP A 54 -3.87 9.24 -15.76
N LEU A 55 -4.90 10.09 -15.92
CA LEU A 55 -5.11 10.87 -17.14
C LEU A 55 -3.97 11.88 -17.37
N ILE A 56 -3.41 12.46 -16.31
CA ILE A 56 -2.25 13.35 -16.40
C ILE A 56 -0.96 12.54 -16.60
N ALA A 57 -0.73 11.51 -15.79
CA ALA A 57 0.47 10.68 -15.86
C ALA A 57 0.63 9.99 -17.22
N GLY A 58 -0.47 9.53 -17.84
CA GLY A 58 -0.44 8.89 -19.16
C GLY A 58 0.02 9.80 -20.31
N ARG A 59 0.08 11.12 -20.11
CA ARG A 59 0.64 12.07 -21.08
C ARG A 59 2.14 12.29 -20.93
N LEU A 60 2.74 11.80 -19.84
CA LEU A 60 4.15 12.00 -19.52
C LEU A 60 4.95 10.78 -19.96
N LYS A 61 6.15 10.99 -20.51
CA LYS A 61 7.03 9.89 -20.98
C LYS A 61 8.02 9.38 -19.93
N SER A 62 8.43 10.25 -19.00
CA SER A 62 9.44 9.93 -17.99
C SER A 62 8.80 9.38 -16.72
N PHE A 63 9.35 8.30 -16.17
CA PHE A 63 8.89 7.71 -14.91
C PHE A 63 8.85 8.74 -13.77
N SER A 64 9.93 9.48 -13.53
CA SER A 64 10.01 10.45 -12.43
C SER A 64 8.92 11.53 -12.49
N ARG A 65 8.49 11.94 -13.69
CA ARG A 65 7.40 12.91 -13.86
C ARG A 65 6.04 12.27 -13.62
N GLN A 66 5.84 11.03 -14.06
CA GLN A 66 4.62 10.27 -13.76
C GLN A 66 4.49 10.03 -12.25
N ASP A 67 5.59 9.65 -11.60
CA ASP A 67 5.66 9.42 -10.17
C ASP A 67 5.35 10.71 -9.37
N ALA A 68 5.91 11.85 -9.78
CA ALA A 68 5.64 13.15 -9.17
C ALA A 68 4.16 13.57 -9.26
N VAL A 69 3.45 13.24 -10.35
CA VAL A 69 2.01 13.48 -10.44
C VAL A 69 1.24 12.51 -9.55
N LEU A 70 1.62 11.24 -9.57
CA LEU A 70 0.93 10.19 -8.84
C LEU A 70 1.21 10.22 -7.33
N SER A 71 2.24 10.92 -6.85
CA SER A 71 2.55 11.10 -5.43
C SER A 71 1.50 11.95 -4.71
N GLY A 72 0.88 12.89 -5.42
CA GLY A 72 -0.20 13.71 -4.90
C GLY A 72 -1.54 12.99 -4.74
N VAL A 73 -1.74 11.84 -5.42
CA VAL A 73 -3.04 11.15 -5.47
C VAL A 73 -3.51 10.72 -4.07
N GLY A 74 -2.63 10.14 -3.26
CA GLY A 74 -2.95 9.70 -1.90
C GLY A 74 -3.37 10.86 -1.00
N PRO A 75 -2.51 11.87 -0.75
CA PRO A 75 -2.83 13.03 0.07
C PRO A 75 -4.07 13.80 -0.41
N VAL A 76 -4.18 14.05 -1.73
CA VAL A 76 -5.34 14.77 -2.30
C VAL A 76 -6.63 13.96 -2.16
N SER A 77 -6.58 12.62 -2.19
CA SER A 77 -7.78 11.80 -2.00
C SER A 77 -8.43 11.98 -0.62
N VAL A 78 -7.63 12.21 0.43
CA VAL A 78 -8.12 12.49 1.79
C VAL A 78 -8.82 13.85 1.83
N LEU A 79 -8.24 14.87 1.17
CA LEU A 79 -8.86 16.20 1.08
C LEU A 79 -10.16 16.17 0.28
N VAL A 80 -10.18 15.44 -0.84
CA VAL A 80 -11.39 15.26 -1.66
C VAL A 80 -12.46 14.50 -0.88
N GLU A 81 -12.08 13.49 -0.09
CA GLU A 81 -13.01 12.78 0.80
C GLU A 81 -13.62 13.74 1.83
N LEU A 82 -12.81 14.59 2.46
CA LEU A 82 -13.30 15.60 3.41
C LEU A 82 -14.29 16.56 2.75
N VAL A 83 -13.95 17.12 1.60
CA VAL A 83 -14.83 18.04 0.86
C VAL A 83 -16.14 17.35 0.51
N LEU A 84 -16.09 16.09 0.09
CA LEU A 84 -17.28 15.31 -0.22
C LEU A 84 -18.14 15.04 1.03
N LEU A 85 -17.53 14.68 2.15
CA LEU A 85 -18.26 14.48 3.41
C LEU A 85 -18.88 15.80 3.91
N MET A 86 -18.13 16.90 3.86
CA MET A 86 -18.62 18.23 4.21
C MET A 86 -19.79 18.64 3.32
N GLY A 87 -19.70 18.41 2.00
CA GLY A 87 -20.78 18.64 1.06
C GLY A 87 -22.03 17.81 1.34
N LEU A 88 -21.87 16.53 1.73
CA LEU A 88 -23.00 15.68 2.11
C LEU A 88 -23.66 16.14 3.42
N PHE A 89 -22.88 16.54 4.42
CA PHE A 89 -23.43 17.14 5.64
C PHE A 89 -24.14 18.45 5.34
N LEU A 90 -23.56 19.32 4.51
CA LEU A 90 -24.16 20.57 4.08
C LEU A 90 -25.53 20.34 3.44
N VAL A 91 -25.61 19.43 2.45
CA VAL A 91 -26.89 19.08 1.79
C VAL A 91 -27.87 18.45 2.78
N GLY A 92 -27.40 17.55 3.66
CA GLY A 92 -28.22 16.91 4.67
C GLY A 92 -28.86 17.90 5.64
N PHE A 93 -28.07 18.80 6.22
CA PHE A 93 -28.57 19.85 7.11
C PHE A 93 -29.43 20.89 6.37
N ALA A 94 -29.08 21.27 5.14
CA ALA A 94 -29.89 22.18 4.34
C ALA A 94 -31.30 21.62 4.09
N LEU A 95 -31.43 20.31 3.80
CA LEU A 95 -32.72 19.65 3.65
C LEU A 95 -33.51 19.58 4.97
N MET A 96 -32.82 19.39 6.10
CA MET A 96 -33.46 19.40 7.42
C MET A 96 -33.95 20.80 7.82
N ILE A 97 -33.18 21.84 7.50
CA ILE A 97 -33.56 23.24 7.72
C ILE A 97 -34.72 23.61 6.79
N TYR A 98 -34.64 23.26 5.51
CA TYR A 98 -35.72 23.48 4.54
C TYR A 98 -37.04 22.84 5.00
N GLY A 99 -37.00 21.59 5.47
CA GLY A 99 -38.20 20.89 5.95
C GLY A 99 -38.75 21.41 7.29
N SER A 100 -37.96 22.16 8.08
CA SER A 100 -38.35 22.69 9.40
C SER A 100 -38.54 24.21 9.42
N SER A 101 -38.39 24.86 8.27
CA SER A 101 -38.50 26.31 8.11
C SER A 101 -39.42 26.67 6.96
N SER A 102 -39.70 27.96 6.82
CA SER A 102 -40.37 28.53 5.65
C SER A 102 -39.37 29.09 4.63
N LEU A 103 -38.08 28.76 4.76
CA LEU A 103 -37.02 29.26 3.91
C LEU A 103 -37.03 28.54 2.56
N ASP A 104 -36.54 29.23 1.53
CA ASP A 104 -36.23 28.59 0.28
C ASP A 104 -35.00 27.67 0.45
N PHE A 105 -34.85 26.72 -0.47
CA PHE A 105 -33.74 25.76 -0.41
C PHE A 105 -32.37 26.47 -0.48
N SER A 106 -32.26 27.55 -1.27
CA SER A 106 -31.03 28.35 -1.36
C SER A 106 -30.66 28.98 -0.02
N ASP A 107 -31.64 29.56 0.68
CA ASP A 107 -31.41 30.20 1.97
C ASP A 107 -31.10 29.16 3.06
N SER A 108 -31.77 28.00 2.99
CA SER A 108 -31.48 26.85 3.86
C SER A 108 -30.06 26.32 3.67
N LEU A 109 -29.55 26.34 2.43
CA LEU A 109 -28.19 25.95 2.09
C LEU A 109 -27.15 26.96 2.62
N VAL A 110 -27.42 28.26 2.47
CA VAL A 110 -26.57 29.34 3.03
C VAL A 110 -26.54 29.25 4.55
N GLU A 111 -27.70 29.03 5.19
CA GLU A 111 -27.78 28.83 6.64
C GLU A 111 -26.97 27.63 7.10
N ALA A 112 -27.24 26.44 6.53
CA ALA A 112 -26.51 25.22 6.86
C ALA A 112 -25.00 25.40 6.67
N GLY A 113 -24.58 26.04 5.57
CA GLY A 113 -23.18 26.32 5.29
C GLY A 113 -22.54 27.25 6.30
N SER A 114 -23.21 28.36 6.63
CA SER A 114 -22.72 29.32 7.62
C SER A 114 -22.56 28.68 9.00
N THR A 115 -23.46 27.78 9.39
CA THR A 115 -23.42 27.16 10.72
C THR A 115 -22.45 25.98 10.78
N LEU A 116 -22.42 25.12 9.76
CA LEU A 116 -21.49 23.99 9.65
C LEU A 116 -20.02 24.47 9.57
N LEU A 117 -19.77 25.59 8.89
CA LEU A 117 -18.47 26.26 8.83
C LEU A 117 -18.23 27.22 10.00
N THR A 118 -19.11 27.24 11.00
CA THR A 118 -18.98 28.02 12.26
C THR A 118 -18.95 29.54 12.12
N LEU A 119 -19.43 30.09 11.00
CA LEU A 119 -19.57 31.53 10.77
C LEU A 119 -20.76 32.13 11.55
N GLY A 120 -21.87 31.39 11.68
CA GLY A 120 -23.02 31.79 12.50
C GLY A 120 -23.70 33.10 12.06
N LEU A 121 -23.85 33.33 10.75
CA LEU A 121 -24.22 34.64 10.19
C LEU A 121 -25.69 35.07 10.39
N LEU A 122 -26.57 34.17 10.85
CA LEU A 122 -28.01 34.38 10.80
C LEU A 122 -28.67 34.05 12.14
N GLU A 123 -29.29 35.05 12.76
CA GLU A 123 -30.07 34.94 14.01
C GLU A 123 -31.43 34.25 13.79
N ARG A 124 -31.99 33.59 14.82
CA ARG A 124 -33.14 32.67 14.67
C ARG A 124 -34.21 32.86 15.74
N GLU A 125 -35.46 32.72 15.30
CA GLU A 125 -36.66 32.86 16.16
C GLU A 125 -37.25 31.50 16.61
N ASN A 126 -36.95 30.39 15.91
CA ASN A 126 -37.54 29.06 16.16
C ASN A 126 -36.60 28.10 16.92
N ALA A 127 -37.09 27.47 17.98
CA ALA A 127 -36.33 26.54 18.83
C ALA A 127 -35.81 25.28 18.11
N ALA A 128 -36.58 24.73 17.15
CA ALA A 128 -36.17 23.56 16.38
C ALA A 128 -34.99 23.86 15.43
N GLN A 129 -35.03 25.01 14.76
CA GLN A 129 -33.94 25.47 13.89
C GLN A 129 -32.69 25.80 14.71
N LEU A 130 -32.87 26.43 15.88
CA LEU A 130 -31.76 26.68 16.81
C LEU A 130 -31.03 25.38 17.19
N SER A 131 -31.78 24.31 17.49
CA SER A 131 -31.21 23.01 17.83
C SER A 131 -30.46 22.36 16.64
N LEU A 132 -31.01 22.43 15.43
CA LEU A 132 -30.33 21.95 14.22
C LEU A 132 -29.03 22.72 13.97
N ASN A 133 -29.05 24.03 14.21
CA ASN A 133 -27.88 24.88 14.03
C ASN A 133 -26.78 24.55 15.04
N PHE A 134 -27.11 24.40 16.33
CA PHE A 134 -26.14 23.94 17.31
C PHE A 134 -25.54 22.57 16.95
N LEU A 135 -26.37 21.63 16.51
CA LEU A 135 -25.90 20.32 16.08
C LEU A 135 -25.00 20.41 14.84
N ALA A 136 -25.37 21.20 13.83
CA ALA A 136 -24.57 21.41 12.63
C ALA A 136 -23.19 22.02 12.97
N ALA A 137 -23.16 23.05 13.83
CA ALA A 137 -21.91 23.65 14.29
C ALA A 137 -21.03 22.66 15.04
N PHE A 138 -21.63 21.87 15.96
CA PHE A 138 -20.90 20.83 16.69
C PHE A 138 -20.33 19.77 15.75
N ILE A 139 -21.10 19.31 14.76
CA ILE A 139 -20.64 18.34 13.76
C ILE A 139 -19.51 18.92 12.92
N GLY A 140 -19.62 20.19 12.47
CA GLY A 140 -18.57 20.87 11.71
C GLY A 140 -17.23 20.88 12.44
N VAL A 141 -17.22 21.34 13.69
CA VAL A 141 -16.01 21.35 14.55
C VAL A 141 -15.49 19.92 14.79
N THR A 142 -16.38 18.97 15.07
CA THR A 142 -16.03 17.56 15.31
C THR A 142 -15.35 16.92 14.09
N ILE A 143 -15.83 17.20 12.88
CA ILE A 143 -15.22 16.69 11.64
C ILE A 143 -13.79 17.22 11.50
N ILE A 144 -13.57 18.51 11.75
CA ILE A 144 -12.23 19.12 11.69
C ILE A 144 -11.31 18.47 12.73
N ALA A 145 -11.78 18.28 13.96
CA ALA A 145 -11.02 17.61 15.02
C ALA A 145 -10.65 16.16 14.66
N ILE A 146 -11.60 15.38 14.15
CA ILE A 146 -11.38 14.00 13.69
C ILE A 146 -10.37 13.97 12.54
N LEU A 147 -10.49 14.88 11.57
CA LEU A 147 -9.58 14.96 10.44
C LEU A 147 -8.14 15.21 10.89
N ILE A 148 -7.93 16.18 11.79
CA ILE A 148 -6.60 16.48 12.32
C ILE A 148 -6.01 15.22 12.99
N GLY A 149 -6.79 14.56 13.86
CA GLY A 149 -6.38 13.31 14.50
C GLY A 149 -6.06 12.19 13.51
N TYR A 150 -6.89 12.03 12.47
CA TYR A 150 -6.69 11.06 11.41
C TYR A 150 -5.41 11.34 10.61
N LEU A 151 -5.14 12.58 10.24
CA LEU A 151 -3.92 12.97 9.53
C LEU A 151 -2.67 12.69 10.36
N PHE A 152 -2.70 12.93 11.68
CA PHE A 152 -1.57 12.58 12.57
C PHE A 152 -1.30 11.07 12.59
N ILE A 153 -2.34 10.26 12.75
CA ILE A 153 -2.21 8.80 12.74
C ILE A 153 -1.69 8.31 11.39
N LEU A 154 -2.24 8.83 10.30
CA LEU A 154 -1.85 8.47 8.93
C LEU A 154 -0.39 8.82 8.65
N TYR A 155 0.06 10.02 9.05
CA TYR A 155 1.44 10.46 8.87
C TYR A 155 2.41 9.66 9.75
N SER A 156 2.01 9.31 10.98
CA SER A 156 2.79 8.43 11.85
C SER A 156 2.99 7.05 11.22
N ALA A 157 1.91 6.43 10.72
CA ALA A 157 1.99 5.14 10.03
C ALA A 157 2.85 5.22 8.75
N TYR A 158 2.69 6.29 7.96
CA TYR A 158 3.53 6.56 6.80
C TYR A 158 5.02 6.63 7.16
N ASN A 159 5.38 7.35 8.22
CA ASN A 159 6.78 7.50 8.64
C ASN A 159 7.36 6.19 9.15
N GLN A 160 6.61 5.42 9.96
CA GLN A 160 7.06 4.11 10.43
C GLN A 160 7.38 3.16 9.27
N ARG A 161 6.52 3.17 8.24
CA ARG A 161 6.73 2.41 7.01
C ARG A 161 8.00 2.85 6.27
N GLU A 162 8.18 4.16 6.06
CA GLU A 162 9.28 4.70 5.26
C GLU A 162 10.66 4.59 5.93
N GLN A 163 10.73 4.54 7.26
CA GLN A 163 12.02 4.46 7.97
C GLN A 163 12.87 3.26 7.51
N LEU A 164 12.26 2.08 7.35
CA LEU A 164 12.99 0.91 6.86
C LEU A 164 13.34 1.01 5.37
N VAL A 165 12.45 1.58 4.55
CA VAL A 165 12.70 1.79 3.11
C VAL A 165 13.96 2.64 2.89
N VAL A 166 14.05 3.75 3.62
CA VAL A 166 15.21 4.65 3.53
C VAL A 166 16.47 3.98 4.06
N ARG A 167 16.42 3.33 5.22
CA ARG A 167 17.61 2.71 5.82
C ARG A 167 18.09 1.50 5.03
N THR A 168 17.22 0.71 4.43
CA THR A 168 17.61 -0.46 3.64
C THR A 168 18.12 -0.07 2.25
N SER A 169 17.85 1.15 1.77
CA SER A 169 18.32 1.64 0.46
C SER A 169 19.86 1.64 0.33
N ILE A 170 20.61 1.84 1.42
CA ILE A 170 22.08 1.79 1.37
C ILE A 170 22.60 0.38 1.04
N ARG A 171 21.81 -0.67 1.31
CA ARG A 171 22.16 -2.06 0.98
C ARG A 171 21.48 -2.57 -0.28
N THR A 172 20.22 -2.23 -0.49
CA THR A 172 19.45 -2.73 -1.64
C THR A 172 19.67 -1.93 -2.92
N GLY A 173 20.22 -0.72 -2.82
CA GLY A 173 20.32 0.22 -3.94
C GLY A 173 19.05 1.04 -4.16
N GLU A 174 19.10 1.92 -5.15
CA GLU A 174 17.98 2.77 -5.58
C GLU A 174 17.83 2.68 -7.11
N PRO A 175 16.84 1.94 -7.64
CA PRO A 175 15.79 1.22 -6.90
C PRO A 175 16.28 -0.07 -6.22
N ALA A 176 15.58 -0.49 -5.16
CA ALA A 176 15.95 -1.65 -4.37
C ALA A 176 15.94 -2.96 -5.18
N TRP A 177 16.98 -3.78 -5.03
CA TRP A 177 17.11 -5.10 -5.66
C TRP A 177 17.72 -6.14 -4.70
N GLY A 178 17.17 -7.36 -4.72
CA GLY A 178 17.51 -8.42 -3.75
C GLY A 178 18.95 -8.98 -3.87
N PRO A 179 19.44 -9.31 -5.07
CA PRO A 179 20.84 -9.69 -5.27
C PRO A 179 21.83 -8.63 -4.80
N GLU A 180 21.57 -7.36 -5.09
CA GLU A 180 22.44 -6.26 -4.64
C GLU A 180 22.53 -6.18 -3.11
N LEU A 181 21.43 -6.45 -2.40
CA LEU A 181 21.42 -6.56 -0.94
C LEU A 181 22.40 -7.63 -0.46
N LEU A 182 22.39 -8.82 -1.06
CA LEU A 182 23.31 -9.90 -0.69
C LEU A 182 24.76 -9.56 -1.05
N CYS A 183 25.00 -9.00 -2.24
CA CYS A 183 26.33 -8.60 -2.69
C CYS A 183 26.94 -7.52 -1.78
N ARG A 184 26.22 -6.42 -1.52
CA ARG A 184 26.71 -5.35 -0.64
C ARG A 184 26.93 -5.82 0.78
N GLN A 185 26.07 -6.69 1.30
CA GLN A 185 26.24 -7.25 2.64
C GLN A 185 27.50 -8.12 2.72
N HIS A 186 27.74 -8.96 1.71
CA HIS A 186 28.91 -9.82 1.65
C HIS A 186 30.22 -9.02 1.56
N VAL A 187 30.30 -8.09 0.60
CA VAL A 187 31.51 -7.26 0.36
C VAL A 187 31.82 -6.37 1.57
N SER A 188 30.80 -5.75 2.17
CA SER A 188 30.99 -4.88 3.33
C SER A 188 31.50 -5.63 4.57
N ARG A 189 31.32 -6.96 4.64
CA ARG A 189 31.61 -7.81 5.82
C ARG A 189 31.00 -7.31 7.13
N GLU A 190 30.02 -6.43 7.03
CA GLU A 190 29.30 -5.87 8.17
C GLU A 190 28.14 -6.80 8.54
N ALA A 191 27.75 -6.75 9.81
CA ALA A 191 26.52 -7.41 10.24
C ALA A 191 25.32 -6.88 9.42
N PRO A 192 24.29 -7.72 9.20
CA PRO A 192 23.04 -7.26 8.62
C PRO A 192 22.53 -6.02 9.37
N LEU A 193 22.11 -4.97 8.65
CA LEU A 193 21.54 -3.77 9.27
C LEU A 193 20.28 -4.08 10.10
N TYR A 194 19.59 -5.15 9.72
CA TYR A 194 18.37 -5.63 10.33
C TYR A 194 18.44 -7.15 10.44
N SER A 195 18.00 -7.67 11.57
CA SER A 195 17.75 -9.10 11.68
C SER A 195 16.53 -9.49 10.83
N THR A 196 16.42 -10.77 10.48
CA THR A 196 15.22 -11.27 9.80
C THR A 196 13.96 -11.06 10.64
N ALA A 197 14.07 -11.07 11.98
CA ALA A 197 12.97 -10.73 12.88
C ALA A 197 12.50 -9.27 12.71
N ASP A 198 13.42 -8.31 12.55
CA ASP A 198 13.07 -6.90 12.30
C ASP A 198 12.35 -6.73 10.96
N LEU A 199 12.80 -7.47 9.93
CA LEU A 199 12.15 -7.49 8.62
C LEU A 199 10.74 -8.09 8.71
N ILE A 200 10.56 -9.20 9.43
CA ILE A 200 9.23 -9.80 9.68
C ILE A 200 8.32 -8.81 10.41
N ALA A 201 8.83 -8.11 11.43
CA ALA A 201 8.07 -7.10 12.15
C ALA A 201 7.64 -5.94 11.23
N TRP A 202 8.52 -5.48 10.34
CA TRP A 202 8.18 -4.45 9.36
C TRP A 202 7.15 -4.94 8.34
N VAL A 203 7.30 -6.15 7.79
CA VAL A 203 6.33 -6.73 6.84
C VAL A 203 4.95 -6.90 7.48
N SER A 204 4.90 -7.40 8.71
CA SER A 204 3.65 -7.50 9.49
C SER A 204 3.03 -6.13 9.75
N SER A 205 3.85 -5.12 10.07
CA SER A 205 3.40 -3.74 10.22
C SER A 205 2.82 -3.19 8.92
N LEU A 206 3.46 -3.42 7.76
CA LEU A 206 2.91 -3.03 6.46
C LEU A 206 1.51 -3.60 6.25
N ARG A 207 1.34 -4.91 6.48
CA ARG A 207 0.06 -5.60 6.32
C ARG A 207 -1.01 -4.99 7.22
N SER A 208 -0.69 -4.81 8.50
CA SER A 208 -1.59 -4.23 9.49
C SER A 208 -1.97 -2.79 9.12
N GLN A 209 -0.99 -1.91 8.93
CA GLN A 209 -1.20 -0.49 8.64
C GLN A 209 -1.94 -0.25 7.33
N HIS A 210 -1.58 -0.94 6.25
CA HIS A 210 -2.23 -0.74 4.94
C HIS A 210 -3.62 -1.39 4.86
N THR A 211 -3.92 -2.35 5.74
CA THR A 211 -5.28 -2.88 5.89
C THR A 211 -6.15 -1.95 6.73
N MET A 212 -5.61 -1.36 7.81
CA MET A 212 -6.31 -0.39 8.64
C MET A 212 -6.51 0.96 7.95
N TYR A 213 -5.52 1.40 7.18
CA TYR A 213 -5.53 2.67 6.43
C TYR A 213 -5.27 2.41 4.95
N PRO A 214 -6.27 1.92 4.18
CA PRO A 214 -6.06 1.55 2.79
C PRO A 214 -5.60 2.69 1.87
N VAL A 215 -5.75 3.95 2.31
CA VAL A 215 -5.22 5.11 1.58
C VAL A 215 -3.69 5.14 1.54
N LEU A 216 -3.01 4.54 2.53
CA LEU A 216 -1.55 4.45 2.58
C LEU A 216 -0.94 3.76 1.35
N ASN A 217 -1.69 2.86 0.69
CA ASN A 217 -1.22 2.24 -0.55
C ASN A 217 -0.95 3.25 -1.67
N GLN A 218 -1.62 4.41 -1.65
CA GLN A 218 -1.44 5.49 -2.62
C GLN A 218 -0.38 6.51 -2.19
N PHE A 219 0.08 6.45 -0.93
CA PHE A 219 1.18 7.29 -0.46
C PHE A 219 2.50 6.72 -1.00
N ARG A 220 3.12 7.47 -1.91
CA ARG A 220 4.41 7.11 -2.50
C ARG A 220 5.55 7.45 -1.56
N SER A 221 6.68 6.77 -1.75
CA SER A 221 7.93 7.08 -1.04
C SER A 221 8.48 8.45 -1.47
N TYR A 222 9.36 9.02 -0.64
CA TYR A 222 9.82 10.41 -0.80
C TYR A 222 10.54 10.70 -2.12
N THR A 223 11.30 9.72 -2.65
CA THR A 223 11.99 9.84 -3.93
C THR A 223 11.40 8.89 -4.96
N PRO A 224 11.39 9.25 -6.26
CA PRO A 224 10.84 8.38 -7.30
C PRO A 224 11.54 7.02 -7.41
N MET A 225 12.83 6.96 -7.06
CA MET A 225 13.62 5.72 -7.15
C MET A 225 13.42 4.80 -5.95
N ARG A 226 12.74 5.26 -4.89
CA ARG A 226 12.41 4.43 -3.73
C ARG A 226 10.95 4.03 -3.77
N SER A 227 10.68 2.82 -3.29
CA SER A 227 9.31 2.36 -3.12
C SER A 227 9.28 1.27 -2.07
N TRP A 228 8.40 1.42 -1.09
CA TRP A 228 8.17 0.38 -0.07
C TRP A 228 7.86 -0.99 -0.65
N LEU A 229 7.12 -1.04 -1.76
CA LEU A 229 6.75 -2.30 -2.39
C LEU A 229 7.95 -2.92 -3.10
N VAL A 230 8.76 -2.10 -3.77
CA VAL A 230 10.00 -2.57 -4.41
C VAL A 230 11.00 -3.04 -3.35
N THR A 231 11.12 -2.32 -2.24
CA THR A 231 11.93 -2.78 -1.09
C THR A 231 11.40 -4.08 -0.50
N LEU A 232 10.08 -4.24 -0.35
CA LEU A 232 9.47 -5.50 0.09
C LEU A 232 9.84 -6.64 -0.85
N ILE A 233 9.70 -6.45 -2.17
CA ILE A 233 10.08 -7.45 -3.18
C ILE A 233 11.58 -7.77 -3.06
N ALA A 234 12.45 -6.77 -2.98
CA ALA A 234 13.89 -6.96 -2.86
C ALA A 234 14.28 -7.74 -1.60
N VAL A 235 13.63 -7.47 -0.46
CA VAL A 235 13.84 -8.19 0.80
C VAL A 235 13.39 -9.65 0.68
N LEU A 236 12.23 -9.91 0.06
CA LEU A 236 11.75 -11.27 -0.18
C LEU A 236 12.63 -12.02 -1.18
N ASP A 237 13.12 -11.34 -2.21
CA ASP A 237 14.04 -11.91 -3.19
C ASP A 237 15.38 -12.27 -2.55
N ALA A 238 15.93 -11.41 -1.69
CA ALA A 238 17.15 -11.71 -0.95
C ALA A 238 16.96 -12.90 0.00
N ALA A 239 15.82 -13.00 0.70
CA ALA A 239 15.51 -14.15 1.55
C ALA A 239 15.34 -15.44 0.74
N ALA A 240 14.67 -15.37 -0.42
CA ALA A 240 14.52 -16.52 -1.30
C ALA A 240 15.87 -16.97 -1.87
N LEU A 241 16.74 -16.04 -2.25
CA LEU A 241 18.11 -16.32 -2.71
C LEU A 241 18.98 -16.88 -1.59
N SER A 242 18.92 -16.35 -0.36
CA SER A 242 19.67 -16.92 0.77
C SER A 242 19.25 -18.36 1.08
N ILE A 243 17.98 -18.72 0.85
CA ILE A 243 17.53 -20.11 1.04
C ILE A 243 18.00 -21.01 -0.10
N SER A 244 17.99 -20.51 -1.34
CA SER A 244 18.14 -21.35 -2.54
C SER A 244 19.56 -21.39 -3.09
N VAL A 245 20.32 -20.32 -2.95
CA VAL A 245 21.62 -20.11 -3.58
C VAL A 245 22.77 -20.26 -2.59
N THR A 246 22.63 -19.80 -1.34
CA THR A 246 23.72 -19.86 -0.38
C THR A 246 23.78 -21.19 0.38
N SER A 247 24.98 -21.56 0.81
CA SER A 247 25.23 -22.73 1.66
C SER A 247 24.67 -22.53 3.08
N THR A 248 24.69 -21.29 3.55
CA THR A 248 24.22 -20.85 4.86
C THR A 248 23.05 -19.90 4.69
N SER A 249 21.85 -20.34 5.09
CA SER A 249 20.65 -19.52 5.13
C SER A 249 20.36 -19.09 6.56
N ASP A 250 19.80 -17.89 6.71
CA ASP A 250 19.11 -17.53 7.95
C ASP A 250 17.98 -18.54 8.21
N LYS A 251 17.83 -18.95 9.48
CA LYS A 251 16.80 -19.89 9.93
C LYS A 251 15.40 -19.30 9.74
N ASP A 252 15.27 -17.98 9.87
CA ASP A 252 13.98 -17.29 9.82
C ASP A 252 13.59 -16.80 8.42
N ALA A 253 14.44 -17.01 7.40
CA ALA A 253 14.18 -16.57 6.03
C ALA A 253 12.87 -17.17 5.47
N HIS A 254 12.56 -18.44 5.81
CA HIS A 254 11.28 -19.05 5.42
C HIS A 254 10.10 -18.31 6.03
N SER A 255 10.15 -17.98 7.32
CA SER A 255 9.11 -17.23 8.02
C SER A 255 8.87 -15.86 7.38
N LEU A 256 9.93 -15.18 6.94
CA LEU A 256 9.83 -13.92 6.20
C LEU A 256 9.12 -14.09 4.85
N ILE A 257 9.40 -15.16 4.09
CA ILE A 257 8.67 -15.47 2.85
C ILE A 257 7.19 -15.75 3.14
N ILE A 258 6.87 -16.47 4.21
CA ILE A 258 5.49 -16.76 4.62
C ILE A 258 4.75 -15.44 4.91
N GLU A 259 5.30 -14.58 5.77
CA GLU A 259 4.69 -13.30 6.14
C GLU A 259 4.59 -12.34 4.95
N GLY A 260 5.63 -12.27 4.11
CA GLY A 260 5.65 -11.43 2.91
C GLY A 260 4.62 -11.84 1.88
N SER A 261 4.49 -13.13 1.60
CA SER A 261 3.49 -13.62 0.65
C SER A 261 2.05 -13.42 1.13
N GLN A 262 1.78 -13.59 2.43
CA GLN A 262 0.48 -13.23 3.01
C GLN A 262 0.19 -11.73 2.86
N THR A 263 1.20 -10.89 3.15
CA THR A 263 1.11 -9.44 3.01
C THR A 263 0.80 -9.02 1.59
N CYS A 264 1.56 -9.51 0.60
CA CYS A 264 1.30 -9.20 -0.80
C CYS A 264 -0.09 -9.64 -1.24
N ALA A 265 -0.55 -10.84 -0.86
CA ALA A 265 -1.88 -11.32 -1.22
C ALA A 265 -3.02 -10.48 -0.60
N GLU A 266 -2.90 -10.13 0.67
CA GLU A 266 -3.89 -9.30 1.38
C GLU A 266 -3.97 -7.89 0.79
N LEU A 267 -2.83 -7.24 0.56
CA LEU A 267 -2.79 -5.89 -0.02
C LEU A 267 -3.26 -5.90 -1.47
N PHE A 268 -2.88 -6.89 -2.27
CA PHE A 268 -3.31 -7.01 -3.66
C PHE A 268 -4.82 -7.15 -3.75
N ARG A 269 -5.43 -8.02 -2.92
CA ARG A 269 -6.89 -8.16 -2.84
C ARG A 269 -7.55 -6.85 -2.43
N ASN A 270 -7.05 -6.18 -1.40
CA ASN A 270 -7.63 -4.93 -0.92
C ASN A 270 -7.61 -3.81 -1.99
N LEU A 271 -6.59 -3.79 -2.85
CA LEU A 271 -6.47 -2.83 -3.95
C LEU A 271 -7.26 -3.20 -5.22
N THR A 272 -7.49 -4.49 -5.47
CA THR A 272 -8.19 -4.97 -6.67
C THR A 272 -9.70 -5.16 -6.48
N MET A 273 -10.17 -5.40 -5.25
CA MET A 273 -11.58 -5.61 -4.95
C MET A 273 -12.40 -4.32 -5.08
N ARG A 274 -12.90 -4.06 -6.29
CA ARG A 274 -13.80 -2.95 -6.61
C ARG A 274 -15.26 -3.33 -6.27
N GLY A 275 -15.59 -3.38 -4.99
CA GLY A 275 -16.98 -3.52 -4.53
C GLY A 275 -17.59 -4.94 -4.64
N ARG A 276 -18.84 -5.06 -4.16
CA ARG A 276 -19.56 -6.31 -3.84
C ARG A 276 -19.91 -7.20 -5.05
N TRP A 277 -19.63 -6.73 -6.27
CA TRP A 277 -20.19 -7.24 -7.54
C TRP A 277 -19.14 -7.78 -8.54
N PHE A 278 -17.84 -7.58 -8.32
CA PHE A 278 -16.80 -8.15 -9.20
C PHE A 278 -16.32 -9.52 -8.70
N SER A 279 -16.06 -10.42 -9.65
CA SER A 279 -15.93 -11.87 -9.48
C SER A 279 -14.97 -12.33 -8.39
N ARG A 280 -15.44 -13.36 -7.68
CA ARG A 280 -14.96 -13.93 -6.42
C ARG A 280 -13.92 -15.04 -6.62
N GLU A 281 -13.11 -14.99 -7.66
CA GLU A 281 -12.07 -16.01 -7.82
C GLU A 281 -10.95 -15.72 -6.83
N PRO A 282 -10.68 -16.63 -5.88
CA PRO A 282 -9.68 -16.34 -4.90
C PRO A 282 -8.28 -16.58 -5.47
N LEU A 283 -7.28 -15.87 -4.94
CA LEU A 283 -5.94 -15.79 -5.53
C LEU A 283 -5.23 -17.14 -5.39
N PRO A 284 -4.65 -17.69 -6.47
CA PRO A 284 -3.88 -18.92 -6.36
C PRO A 284 -2.70 -18.70 -5.40
N VAL A 285 -2.53 -19.62 -4.46
CA VAL A 285 -1.43 -19.59 -3.49
C VAL A 285 -0.49 -20.73 -3.84
N ALA A 286 0.77 -20.41 -4.13
CA ALA A 286 1.79 -21.43 -4.29
C ALA A 286 2.08 -22.10 -2.94
N PRO A 287 2.30 -23.42 -2.90
CA PRO A 287 2.74 -24.10 -1.69
C PRO A 287 4.14 -23.60 -1.31
N ILE A 288 4.35 -23.32 -0.02
CA ILE A 288 5.67 -22.98 0.49
C ILE A 288 6.49 -24.27 0.58
N PRO A 289 7.68 -24.36 -0.04
CA PRO A 289 8.56 -25.51 0.12
C PRO A 289 8.92 -25.72 1.60
N GLU A 290 8.78 -26.96 2.08
CA GLU A 290 9.23 -27.32 3.43
C GLU A 290 10.77 -27.45 3.45
N PRO A 291 11.47 -26.73 4.35
CA PRO A 291 12.93 -26.86 4.45
C PRO A 291 13.35 -28.22 5.06
N PRO A 292 14.64 -28.59 4.94
CA PRO A 292 15.16 -29.78 5.64
C PRO A 292 15.14 -29.54 7.16
N LEU A 293 14.17 -30.14 7.84
CA LEU A 293 13.85 -29.92 9.25
C LEU A 293 13.83 -31.23 10.06
N THR A 294 13.99 -31.12 11.37
CA THR A 294 13.70 -32.24 12.29
C THR A 294 12.19 -32.55 12.30
N PRO A 295 11.76 -33.77 12.68
CA PRO A 295 10.33 -34.12 12.70
C PRO A 295 9.46 -33.14 13.52
N ALA A 296 9.97 -32.64 14.64
CA ALA A 296 9.29 -31.65 15.46
C ALA A 296 9.15 -30.29 14.76
N GLN A 297 10.22 -29.81 14.13
CA GLN A 297 10.20 -28.57 13.36
C GLN A 297 9.29 -28.67 12.12
N SER A 298 9.29 -29.81 11.43
CA SER A 298 8.36 -30.12 10.34
C SER A 298 6.89 -30.05 10.80
N ALA A 299 6.58 -30.57 11.99
CA ALA A 299 5.24 -30.48 12.55
C ALA A 299 4.82 -29.01 12.79
N VAL A 300 5.72 -28.20 13.36
CA VAL A 300 5.49 -26.76 13.55
C VAL A 300 5.30 -26.05 12.21
N PHE A 301 6.18 -26.29 11.23
CA PHE A 301 6.09 -25.69 9.90
C PHE A 301 4.75 -25.99 9.24
N ARG A 302 4.32 -27.26 9.24
CA ARG A 302 3.01 -27.66 8.69
C ARG A 302 1.84 -27.00 9.43
N ALA A 303 1.92 -26.84 10.75
CA ALA A 303 0.89 -26.14 11.52
C ALA A 303 0.81 -24.65 11.12
N VAL A 304 1.96 -23.96 11.00
CA VAL A 304 2.01 -22.55 10.56
C VAL A 304 1.45 -22.38 9.14
N VAL A 305 1.78 -23.30 8.23
CA VAL A 305 1.22 -23.29 6.86
C VAL A 305 -0.29 -23.54 6.87
N ALA A 306 -0.78 -24.44 7.71
CA ALA A 306 -2.22 -24.69 7.84
C ALA A 306 -2.97 -23.46 8.40
N ASP A 307 -2.43 -22.80 9.41
CA ASP A 307 -2.99 -21.57 9.98
C ASP A 307 -3.04 -20.44 8.96
N ARG A 308 -1.99 -20.32 8.13
CA ARG A 308 -1.97 -19.42 6.97
C ARG A 308 -3.15 -19.71 6.03
N GLU A 309 -3.36 -20.97 5.65
CA GLU A 309 -4.44 -21.35 4.74
C GLU A 309 -5.82 -21.08 5.35
N LEU A 310 -5.99 -21.33 6.66
CA LEU A 310 -7.21 -21.02 7.39
C LEU A 310 -7.47 -19.51 7.43
N SER A 311 -6.46 -18.70 7.74
CA SER A 311 -6.54 -17.24 7.70
C SER A 311 -6.87 -16.74 6.30
N ALA A 312 -6.25 -17.33 5.27
CA ALA A 312 -6.56 -17.03 3.89
C ALA A 312 -8.00 -17.39 3.51
N LYS A 313 -8.55 -18.51 4.01
CA LYS A 313 -9.96 -18.89 3.82
C LYS A 313 -10.91 -17.92 4.53
N ALA A 314 -10.61 -17.57 5.79
CA ALA A 314 -11.41 -16.64 6.59
C ALA A 314 -11.50 -15.26 5.93
N ASN A 315 -10.38 -14.77 5.42
CA ASN A 315 -10.30 -13.50 4.70
C ASN A 315 -10.70 -13.62 3.22
N ARG A 316 -11.13 -14.79 2.76
CA ARG A 316 -11.49 -15.09 1.36
C ARG A 316 -10.37 -14.74 0.36
N THR A 317 -9.12 -14.86 0.78
CA THR A 317 -7.89 -14.78 -0.05
C THR A 317 -7.51 -16.10 -0.69
N SER A 318 -7.96 -17.25 -0.17
CA SER A 318 -7.49 -18.59 -0.57
C SER A 318 -8.08 -19.10 -1.88
N GLY A 319 -7.32 -19.06 -2.98
CA GLY A 319 -7.67 -19.59 -4.30
C GLY A 319 -7.50 -21.10 -4.43
N PRO A 320 -7.93 -21.70 -5.55
CA PRO A 320 -7.44 -23.03 -5.91
C PRO A 320 -5.91 -23.00 -6.00
N VAL A 321 -5.23 -24.02 -5.48
CA VAL A 321 -3.79 -24.20 -5.67
C VAL A 321 -3.55 -24.42 -7.17
N LYS A 322 -3.13 -23.37 -7.88
CA LYS A 322 -2.65 -23.46 -9.26
C LYS A 322 -1.13 -23.50 -9.25
N LYS A 323 -0.54 -24.08 -10.29
CA LYS A 323 0.90 -24.02 -10.54
C LYS A 323 1.25 -22.55 -10.77
N ALA A 324 1.81 -21.90 -9.76
CA ALA A 324 2.20 -20.50 -9.84
C ALA A 324 3.21 -20.30 -10.98
N VAL A 325 2.93 -19.33 -11.84
CA VAL A 325 3.76 -19.02 -13.00
C VAL A 325 4.72 -17.91 -12.60
N VAL A 326 6.00 -18.28 -12.43
CA VAL A 326 7.09 -17.32 -12.31
C VAL A 326 7.42 -16.82 -13.71
N THR A 327 7.30 -15.51 -13.91
CA THR A 327 7.61 -14.76 -15.13
C THR A 327 9.08 -14.41 -15.24
N LEU A 328 9.82 -14.40 -14.13
CA LEU A 328 11.27 -14.21 -14.11
C LEU A 328 11.95 -15.35 -14.91
N SER A 329 12.82 -14.97 -15.83
CA SER A 329 13.52 -15.88 -16.75
C SER A 329 14.76 -16.50 -16.13
N ARG A 330 15.20 -17.64 -16.67
CA ARG A 330 16.46 -18.26 -16.21
C ARG A 330 17.65 -17.34 -16.44
N ASP A 331 17.70 -16.64 -17.57
CA ASP A 331 18.79 -15.71 -17.90
C ASP A 331 18.89 -14.55 -16.89
N GLU A 332 17.76 -14.02 -16.42
CA GLU A 332 17.73 -13.00 -15.36
C GLU A 332 18.27 -13.53 -14.03
N PHE A 333 17.98 -14.79 -13.70
CA PHE A 333 18.55 -15.45 -12.52
C PHE A 333 20.05 -15.70 -12.70
N ASP A 334 20.47 -16.17 -13.87
CA ASP A 334 21.88 -16.43 -14.17
C ASP A 334 22.72 -15.17 -14.09
N THR A 335 22.17 -14.03 -14.56
CA THR A 335 22.81 -12.71 -14.39
C THR A 335 23.05 -12.38 -12.92
N ALA A 336 22.04 -12.61 -12.05
CA ALA A 336 22.21 -12.38 -10.61
C ALA A 336 23.17 -13.39 -9.96
N TRP A 337 23.16 -14.64 -10.40
CA TRP A 337 24.12 -15.65 -9.95
C TRP A 337 25.55 -15.22 -10.26
N ASP A 338 25.80 -14.77 -11.48
CA ASP A 338 27.13 -14.38 -11.92
C ASP A 338 27.63 -13.16 -11.13
N LEU A 339 26.75 -12.17 -10.89
CA LEU A 339 27.04 -11.03 -10.01
C LEU A 339 27.40 -11.46 -8.57
N MET A 340 26.64 -12.40 -7.99
CA MET A 340 26.93 -12.92 -6.64
C MET A 340 28.23 -13.75 -6.62
N SER A 341 28.52 -14.49 -7.69
CA SER A 341 29.76 -15.26 -7.82
C SER A 341 30.98 -14.34 -7.93
N GLU A 342 30.86 -13.23 -8.65
CA GLU A 342 31.94 -12.27 -8.87
C GLU A 342 32.38 -11.58 -7.57
N VAL A 343 31.43 -11.28 -6.68
CA VAL A 343 31.75 -10.72 -5.35
C VAL A 343 32.27 -11.77 -4.35
N GLY A 344 32.38 -13.04 -4.74
CA GLY A 344 32.92 -14.12 -3.90
C GLY A 344 31.93 -14.70 -2.89
N LEU A 345 30.63 -14.56 -3.12
CA LEU A 345 29.60 -15.10 -2.24
C LEU A 345 29.65 -16.64 -2.25
N ASP A 346 29.42 -17.30 -1.11
CA ASP A 346 29.48 -18.77 -1.00
C ASP A 346 28.22 -19.41 -1.59
N LEU A 347 28.26 -19.65 -2.91
CA LEU A 347 27.18 -20.24 -3.69
C LEU A 347 27.22 -21.77 -3.62
N ARG A 348 26.04 -22.39 -3.66
CA ARG A 348 25.90 -23.85 -3.82
C ARG A 348 26.55 -24.32 -5.13
N SER A 349 27.00 -25.57 -5.14
CA SER A 349 27.62 -26.18 -6.31
C SER A 349 26.64 -26.41 -7.47
N ASP A 350 25.37 -26.70 -7.18
CA ASP A 350 24.34 -26.98 -8.18
C ASP A 350 23.48 -25.74 -8.48
N LYS A 351 23.86 -24.99 -9.52
CA LYS A 351 23.15 -23.79 -10.01
C LYS A 351 21.74 -24.12 -10.51
N ASP A 352 21.53 -25.30 -11.09
CA ASP A 352 20.22 -25.70 -11.63
C ASP A 352 19.23 -26.03 -10.53
N GLN A 353 19.67 -26.76 -9.51
CA GLN A 353 18.85 -27.01 -8.33
C GLN A 353 18.54 -25.71 -7.58
N ALA A 354 19.54 -24.82 -7.42
CA ALA A 354 19.33 -23.50 -6.81
C ALA A 354 18.26 -22.68 -7.56
N TRP A 355 18.27 -22.69 -8.89
CA TRP A 355 17.23 -22.07 -9.70
C TRP A 355 15.84 -22.66 -9.44
N GLN A 356 15.71 -23.99 -9.40
CA GLN A 356 14.41 -24.62 -9.15
C GLN A 356 13.85 -24.27 -7.77
N ASP A 357 14.70 -24.21 -6.75
CA ASP A 357 14.30 -23.86 -5.39
C ASP A 357 13.94 -22.38 -5.27
N PHE A 358 14.74 -21.49 -5.87
CA PHE A 358 14.41 -20.06 -5.96
C PHE A 358 13.06 -19.84 -6.62
N LYS A 359 12.81 -20.51 -7.75
CA LYS A 359 11.55 -20.41 -8.49
C LYS A 359 10.35 -20.84 -7.64
N ARG A 360 10.48 -21.90 -6.84
CA ARG A 360 9.41 -22.36 -5.93
C ARG A 360 9.14 -21.37 -4.80
N LEU A 361 10.17 -20.79 -4.22
CA LEU A 361 10.04 -19.78 -3.16
C LEU A 361 9.40 -18.50 -3.70
N ARG A 362 9.92 -18.00 -4.84
CA ARG A 362 9.44 -16.78 -5.48
C ARG A 362 8.00 -16.86 -5.95
N ALA A 363 7.57 -18.03 -6.42
CA ALA A 363 6.18 -18.33 -6.77
C ALA A 363 5.19 -18.03 -5.63
N CYS A 364 5.63 -18.03 -4.35
CA CYS A 364 4.76 -17.73 -3.21
C CYS A 364 4.25 -16.29 -3.19
N TYR A 365 4.99 -15.32 -3.77
CA TYR A 365 4.65 -13.91 -3.71
C TYR A 365 4.63 -13.20 -5.06
N GLU A 366 5.22 -13.76 -6.12
CA GLU A 366 5.42 -13.03 -7.38
C GLU A 366 4.15 -12.46 -7.99
N GLU A 367 3.11 -13.26 -8.20
CA GLU A 367 1.89 -12.82 -8.89
C GLU A 367 1.26 -11.61 -8.19
N THR A 368 1.16 -11.68 -6.85
CA THR A 368 0.54 -10.62 -6.05
C THR A 368 1.45 -9.40 -5.91
N ALA A 369 2.76 -9.61 -5.74
CA ALA A 369 3.73 -8.52 -5.62
C ALA A 369 3.92 -7.76 -6.95
N VAL A 370 4.05 -8.47 -8.07
CA VAL A 370 4.13 -7.86 -9.42
C VAL A 370 2.80 -7.23 -9.80
N GLY A 371 1.67 -7.86 -9.46
CA GLY A 371 0.33 -7.29 -9.65
C GLY A 371 0.14 -5.98 -8.89
N LEU A 372 0.59 -5.93 -7.63
CA LEU A 372 0.64 -4.69 -6.84
C LEU A 372 1.52 -3.64 -7.51
N ALA A 373 2.72 -4.03 -7.95
CA ALA A 373 3.68 -3.12 -8.54
C ALA A 373 3.14 -2.50 -9.85
N TYR A 374 2.41 -3.29 -10.64
CA TYR A 374 1.70 -2.83 -11.83
C TYR A 374 0.52 -1.91 -11.48
N ARG A 375 -0.28 -2.23 -10.46
CA ARG A 375 -1.46 -1.45 -10.07
C ARG A 375 -1.11 -0.10 -9.45
N LEU A 376 -0.04 -0.07 -8.67
CA LEU A 376 0.47 1.13 -8.00
C LEU A 376 1.47 1.90 -8.87
N HIS A 377 1.96 1.31 -9.96
CA HIS A 377 2.91 1.97 -10.88
C HIS A 377 4.14 2.51 -10.15
N VAL A 378 4.74 1.63 -9.34
CA VAL A 378 5.98 1.93 -8.62
C VAL A 378 7.18 1.93 -9.57
N VAL A 379 8.37 2.33 -9.11
CA VAL A 379 9.58 2.29 -9.93
C VAL A 379 9.78 0.92 -10.61
N PRO A 380 10.05 0.85 -11.93
CA PRO A 380 10.28 -0.41 -12.64
C PRO A 380 11.67 -0.96 -12.30
N ALA A 381 11.84 -1.48 -11.10
CA ALA A 381 13.09 -2.12 -10.68
C ALA A 381 13.24 -3.52 -11.31
N PRO A 382 14.46 -4.10 -11.34
CA PRO A 382 14.65 -5.46 -11.84
C PRO A 382 13.76 -6.44 -11.06
N TRP A 383 13.25 -7.45 -11.77
CA TRP A 383 12.39 -8.49 -11.20
C TRP A 383 11.04 -8.01 -10.62
N THR A 384 10.63 -6.77 -10.87
CA THR A 384 9.32 -6.28 -10.41
C THR A 384 8.24 -6.29 -11.50
N GLY A 385 8.55 -6.88 -12.66
CA GLY A 385 7.67 -6.96 -13.81
C GLY A 385 7.48 -5.62 -14.55
N LYS A 386 6.62 -5.63 -15.58
CA LYS A 386 6.40 -4.47 -16.45
C LYS A 386 5.58 -3.38 -15.73
N ARG A 387 5.65 -2.15 -16.26
CA ARG A 387 4.84 -1.02 -15.82
C ARG A 387 3.91 -0.54 -16.92
N ARG A 388 2.92 0.27 -16.54
CA ARG A 388 2.08 0.95 -17.51
C ARG A 388 2.95 1.84 -18.40
N PHE A 389 2.54 2.04 -19.65
CA PHE A 389 3.25 2.88 -20.62
C PHE A 389 4.65 2.39 -21.04
N GLY A 390 5.00 1.12 -20.79
CA GLY A 390 6.19 0.50 -21.38
C GLY A 390 7.52 1.09 -20.92
N ILE A 391 7.58 1.63 -19.69
CA ILE A 391 8.82 2.16 -19.11
C ILE A 391 9.82 1.02 -18.91
N THR A 392 11.05 1.24 -19.35
CA THR A 392 12.15 0.29 -19.22
C THR A 392 12.55 0.10 -17.76
N THR A 393 13.08 -1.08 -17.46
CA THR A 393 13.65 -1.39 -16.15
C THR A 393 14.77 -0.41 -15.81
N ILE A 394 14.74 0.12 -14.59
CA ILE A 394 15.78 0.99 -14.02
C ILE A 394 16.58 0.13 -13.05
N TRP A 395 17.89 0.04 -13.28
CA TRP A 395 18.80 -0.74 -12.43
C TRP A 395 19.39 0.14 -11.32
N PRO A 396 19.63 -0.41 -10.11
CA PRO A 396 20.45 0.26 -9.12
C PRO A 396 21.92 0.34 -9.57
N ASN A 397 22.70 1.20 -8.93
CA ASN A 397 24.16 1.16 -9.04
C ASN A 397 24.67 -0.12 -8.39
N LEU A 398 25.30 -1.01 -9.15
CA LEU A 398 25.75 -2.30 -8.68
C LEU A 398 27.14 -2.19 -8.04
N VAL A 399 27.36 -2.90 -6.93
CA VAL A 399 28.68 -2.93 -6.28
C VAL A 399 29.76 -3.48 -7.19
N VAL A 400 29.41 -4.42 -8.06
CA VAL A 400 30.32 -5.07 -9.01
C VAL A 400 30.93 -4.09 -10.01
N ASP A 401 30.13 -3.11 -10.48
CA ASP A 401 30.60 -2.10 -11.43
C ASP A 401 31.73 -1.24 -10.84
N HIS A 402 31.71 -1.02 -9.53
CA HIS A 402 32.72 -0.23 -8.81
C HIS A 402 33.97 -1.05 -8.45
N LEU A 403 33.82 -2.35 -8.15
CA LEU A 403 34.96 -3.24 -7.94
C LEU A 403 35.78 -3.43 -9.23
N ALA A 404 35.09 -3.50 -10.37
CA ALA A 404 35.73 -3.61 -11.67
C ALA A 404 36.51 -2.34 -12.06
N SER A 405 36.01 -1.14 -11.70
CA SER A 405 36.73 0.12 -11.95
C SER A 405 38.01 0.24 -11.12
N GLU A 406 37.98 -0.09 -9.83
CA GLU A 406 39.17 -0.08 -8.97
C GLU A 406 40.24 -1.06 -9.48
N SER A 407 39.82 -2.23 -9.95
CA SER A 407 40.72 -3.23 -10.53
C SER A 407 41.39 -2.79 -11.83
N ARG A 408 40.78 -1.84 -12.57
CA ARG A 408 41.36 -1.25 -13.79
C ARG A 408 42.30 -0.09 -13.44
N GLU A 409 41.90 0.80 -12.54
CA GLU A 409 42.75 1.89 -12.05
C GLU A 409 44.01 1.37 -11.36
N ALA A 410 43.92 0.30 -10.56
CA ALA A 410 45.07 -0.33 -9.93
C ALA A 410 46.04 -1.02 -10.91
N LYS A 411 45.62 -1.27 -12.15
CA LYS A 411 46.45 -1.89 -13.22
C LYS A 411 47.09 -0.87 -14.15
N GLU A 412 46.65 0.39 -14.15
CA GLU A 412 47.38 1.47 -14.82
C GLU A 412 48.48 1.94 -13.86
N PRO A 413 49.77 1.71 -14.17
CA PRO A 413 50.83 2.30 -13.38
C PRO A 413 50.63 3.81 -13.42
N GLN A 414 50.56 4.45 -12.25
CA GLN A 414 50.74 5.89 -12.12
C GLN A 414 51.97 6.25 -12.96
N ARG A 415 51.73 6.88 -14.12
CA ARG A 415 52.79 7.56 -14.85
C ARG A 415 53.12 8.76 -13.98
N ASP A 416 54.06 8.53 -13.06
CA ASP A 416 54.75 9.61 -12.37
C ASP A 416 55.29 10.56 -13.45
N GLU A 417 54.85 11.82 -13.38
CA GLU A 417 55.44 12.95 -14.12
C GLU A 417 56.83 13.30 -13.60
#